data_AF-A0A7X2JBA8-F1
#
_entry.id   AF-A0A7X2JBA8-F1
#
_cell.length_a   1.000
_cell.length_b   1.000
_cell.length_c   1.000
_cell.angle_alpha   90.00
_cell.angle_beta   90.00
_cell.angle_gamma   90.00
#
_symmetry.space_group_name_H-M   'P 1'
#
loop_
_entity.id
_entity.type
_entity.pdbx_description
1 polymer ?
#
loop_
_entity_poly.entity_id
_entity_poly.type
_entity_poly.pdbx_seq_one_letter_code
_entity_poly.pdbx_strand_id
1 'polypeptide(L)' 'MRIDRQKYMIARARACMGQKELEAAGIPKGTLCRAMRDDLRPETVGKIAKALGVDVTEIIETEN' A
#
# COMPACT_ATOMS: atom_id res chain seq x y z
N MET A 1 6.07 9.93 -1.13
CA MET A 1 5.84 9.07 0.04
C MET A 1 6.16 7.67 -0.41
N ARG A 2 7.10 7.05 0.28
CA ARG A 2 7.63 5.75 -0.11
C ARG A 2 7.05 4.66 0.76
N ILE A 3 6.56 3.61 0.13
CA ILE A 3 6.01 2.44 0.81
C ILE A 3 7.16 1.52 1.19
N ASP A 4 7.20 1.11 2.46
CA ASP A 4 8.11 0.06 2.89
C ASP A 4 7.55 -1.28 2.43
N ARG A 5 8.34 -2.00 1.63
CA ARG A 5 7.92 -3.25 1.01
C ARG A 5 7.56 -4.31 2.04
N GLN A 6 8.31 -4.43 3.13
CA GLN A 6 8.07 -5.44 4.15
C GLN A 6 6.81 -5.13 4.93
N LYS A 7 6.68 -3.89 5.42
CA LYS A 7 5.50 -3.43 6.14
C LYS A 7 4.22 -3.57 5.30
N TYR A 8 4.27 -3.18 4.04
CA TYR A 8 3.14 -3.37 3.12
C TYR A 8 2.78 -4.85 2.90
N MET A 9 3.76 -5.74 2.75
CA MET A 9 3.48 -7.18 2.63
C MET A 9 2.84 -7.75 3.90
N ILE A 10 3.27 -7.32 5.08
CA ILE A 10 2.67 -7.71 6.36
C ILE A 10 1.24 -7.17 6.46
N ALA A 11 1.01 -5.90 6.14
CA ALA A 11 -0.32 -5.30 6.14
C ALA A 11 -1.27 -6.03 5.18
N ARG A 12 -0.78 -6.41 3.99
CA ARG A 12 -1.54 -7.24 3.04
C ARG A 12 -1.87 -8.62 3.56
N ALA A 13 -0.92 -9.28 4.22
CA ALA A 13 -1.14 -10.58 4.83
C ALA A 13 -2.18 -10.48 5.96
N ARG A 14 -2.11 -9.43 6.80
CA ARG A 14 -3.08 -9.14 7.86
C ARG A 14 -4.49 -8.86 7.31
N ALA A 15 -4.57 -8.13 6.20
CA ALA A 15 -5.83 -7.84 5.53
C ALA A 15 -6.37 -9.02 4.69
N CYS A 16 -5.62 -10.12 4.56
CA CYS A 16 -5.90 -11.23 3.66
C CYS A 16 -6.11 -10.79 2.19
N MET A 17 -5.48 -9.69 1.76
CA MET A 17 -5.72 -9.09 0.44
C MET A 17 -4.66 -9.42 -0.62
N GLY A 18 -5.10 -10.17 -1.63
CA GLY A 18 -4.43 -10.39 -2.89
C GLY A 18 -4.46 -9.17 -3.82
N GLN A 19 -3.78 -9.29 -4.97
CA GLN A 19 -3.74 -8.20 -5.95
C GLN A 19 -5.12 -7.91 -6.56
N LYS A 20 -5.92 -8.96 -6.79
CA LYS A 20 -7.28 -8.84 -7.34
C LYS A 20 -8.23 -8.09 -6.40
N GLU A 21 -8.08 -8.29 -5.10
CA GLU A 21 -8.90 -7.62 -4.09
C GLU A 21 -8.53 -6.14 -3.96
N LEU A 22 -7.24 -5.81 -4.06
CA LEU A 22 -6.79 -4.42 -4.11
C LEU A 22 -7.25 -3.71 -5.39
N GLU A 23 -7.29 -4.41 -6.52
CA GLU A 23 -7.87 -3.90 -7.76
C GLU A 23 -9.39 -3.67 -7.59
N ALA A 24 -10.11 -4.60 -6.97
CA ALA A 24 -11.53 -4.46 -6.65
C ALA A 24 -11.80 -3.31 -5.64
N ALA A 25 -10.85 -3.03 -4.74
CA ALA A 25 -10.87 -1.87 -3.85
C ALA A 25 -10.56 -0.53 -4.57
N GLY A 26 -10.39 -0.56 -5.90
CA GLY A 26 -10.18 0.62 -6.72
C GLY A 26 -8.73 1.07 -6.83
N ILE A 27 -7.77 0.20 -6.51
CA ILE A 27 -6.34 0.47 -6.68
C ILE A 27 -5.81 -0.23 -7.93
N PRO A 28 -5.53 0.52 -9.02
CA PRO A 28 -5.09 -0.10 -10.26
C PRO A 28 -3.78 -0.88 -10.08
N LYS A 29 -3.65 -2.00 -10.79
CA LYS A 29 -2.42 -2.79 -10.84
C LYS A 29 -1.16 -1.95 -11.07
N GLY A 30 -1.23 -1.00 -12.01
CA GLY A 30 -0.11 -0.12 -12.34
C GLY A 30 0.33 0.73 -11.14
N THR A 31 -0.61 1.16 -10.31
CA THR A 31 -0.33 1.89 -9.06
C THR A 31 0.36 1.00 -8.04
N LEU A 32 -0.08 -0.25 -7.88
CA LEU A 32 0.57 -1.24 -7.00
C LEU A 32 2.00 -1.57 -7.47
N CYS A 33 2.23 -1.65 -8.79
CA CYS A 33 3.57 -1.85 -9.33
C CYS A 33 4.48 -0.64 -9.09
N ARG A 34 3.96 0.59 -9.25
CA ARG A 34 4.71 1.82 -8.95
C ARG A 34 5.01 1.98 -7.46
N ALA A 35 4.07 1.58 -6.59
CA ALA A 35 4.24 1.60 -5.14
C ALA A 35 5.51 0.88 -4.65
N MET A 36 5.98 -0.11 -5.41
CA MET A 36 7.15 -0.92 -5.09
C MET A 36 8.48 -0.36 -5.61
N ARG A 37 8.44 0.69 -6.43
CA ARG A 37 9.61 1.22 -7.16
C ARG A 37 9.80 2.72 -6.95
N ASP A 38 8.70 3.45 -6.92
CA ASP A 38 8.68 4.90 -6.98
C ASP A 38 7.94 5.50 -5.78
N ASP A 39 8.25 6.77 -5.52
CA ASP A 39 7.47 7.58 -4.62
C ASP A 39 6.04 7.79 -5.14
N LEU A 40 5.09 7.60 -4.23
CA LEU A 40 3.69 7.86 -4.50
C LEU A 40 3.26 9.21 -3.93
N ARG A 41 2.18 9.74 -4.53
CA ARG A 41 1.48 10.89 -3.96
C ARG A 41 0.78 10.48 -2.66
N PRO A 42 0.71 11.35 -1.64
CA PRO A 42 0.11 11.03 -0.35
C PRO A 42 -1.33 10.49 -0.45
N GLU A 43 -2.14 11.00 -1.37
CA GLU A 43 -3.53 10.55 -1.56
C GLU A 43 -3.60 9.09 -2.03
N THR A 44 -2.57 8.63 -2.75
CA THR A 44 -2.49 7.25 -3.25
C THR A 44 -2.11 6.30 -2.12
N VAL A 45 -1.15 6.70 -1.28
CA VAL A 45 -0.75 5.93 -0.10
C VAL A 45 -1.93 5.82 0.88
N GLY A 46 -2.67 6.92 1.10
CA GLY A 46 -3.89 6.91 1.90
C GLY A 46 -4.96 5.95 1.37
N LYS A 47 -5.15 5.87 0.04
CA LYS A 47 -6.06 4.88 -0.56
C LYS A 47 -5.61 3.44 -0.31
N ILE A 48 -4.31 3.18 -0.42
CA ILE A 48 -3.72 1.86 -0.12
C ILE A 48 -3.93 1.49 1.35
N ALA A 49 -3.59 2.40 2.27
CA ALA A 49 -3.78 2.19 3.71
C ALA A 49 -5.25 1.92 4.05
N LYS A 50 -6.16 2.70 3.48
CA LYS A 50 -7.61 2.53 3.65
C LYS A 50 -8.11 1.20 3.12
N ALA A 51 -7.65 0.76 1.94
CA ALA A 51 -8.01 -0.54 1.39
C ALA A 51 -7.53 -1.69 2.29
N LEU A 52 -6.34 -1.55 2.87
CA LEU A 52 -5.75 -2.52 3.79
C LEU A 52 -6.30 -2.43 5.23
N GLY A 53 -7.06 -1.39 5.57
CA GLY A 53 -7.59 -1.17 6.92
C GLY A 53 -6.52 -0.83 7.96
N VAL A 54 -5.39 -0.23 7.54
CA VAL A 54 -4.27 0.13 8.42
C VAL A 54 -3.98 1.63 8.36
N ASP A 55 -3.21 2.13 9.31
CA ASP A 55 -2.73 3.51 9.28
C ASP A 55 -1.67 3.70 8.17
N VAL A 56 -1.55 4.93 7.65
CA VAL A 56 -0.55 5.26 6.63
C VAL A 56 0.87 5.05 7.14
N THR A 57 1.14 5.37 8.40
CA THR A 57 2.46 5.21 9.04
C THR A 57 2.90 3.75 9.13
N GLU A 58 1.95 2.81 9.17
CA GLU A 58 2.21 1.37 9.24
C GLU A 58 2.70 0.78 7.92
N ILE A 59 2.58 1.49 6.79
CA ILE A 59 2.97 0.97 5.46
C ILE A 59 4.08 1.77 4.77
N ILE A 60 4.43 2.94 5.28
CA ILE A 60 5.48 3.78 4.71
C ILE A 60 6.84 3.51 5.35
N GLU A 61 7.88 3.86 4.60
CA GLU A 61 9.20 4.01 5.16
C GLU A 61 9.16 5.14 6.21
N THR A 62 9.48 4.79 7.44
CA THR A 62 9.76 5.74 8.51
C THR A 62 11.26 5.66 8.72
N GLU A 63 11.96 6.77 8.50
CA GLU A 63 13.38 6.86 8.86
C GLU A 63 13.51 6.51 10.35
N ASN A 64 14.50 5.67 10.67
CA ASN A 64 15.07 5.60 12.01
C ASN A 64 16.13 6.69 12.14
#